data_AF-A0A7D5M0W3-F1
#
_entry.id   AF-A0A7D5M0W3-F1
#
_cell.length_a   1.000
_cell.length_b   1.000
_cell.length_c   1.000
_cell.angle_alpha   90.00
_cell.angle_beta   90.00
_cell.angle_gamma   90.00
#
_symmetry.space_group_name_H-M   'P 1'
#
loop_
_entity.id
_entity.type
_entity.pdbx_description
1 polymer ?
#
loop_
_entity_poly.entity_id
_entity_poly.type
_entity_poly.pdbx_seq_one_letter_code
_entity_poly.pdbx_strand_id
1 'polypeptide(L)'
;MEFHPKDLAIAKTYDLKSEKEAISAVEDMVNLGFKGKKEGYKVLMPKESKLAKRIGYTVTTGITTGLGRKKEDRDIKYWTYHHDDEHFAIVLIHRDVLTELGF
;
A
#
# COMPACT_ATOMS: atom_id res chain seq x y z
N MET A 1 8.99 13.77 -16.19
CA MET A 1 9.68 12.62 -15.55
C MET A 1 8.64 11.54 -15.37
N GLU A 2 8.90 10.30 -15.80
CA GLU A 2 8.06 9.17 -15.39
C GLU A 2 8.32 8.91 -13.92
N PHE A 3 7.36 9.24 -13.06
CA PHE A 3 7.41 8.92 -11.64
C PHE A 3 7.37 7.40 -11.47
N HIS A 4 8.43 6.80 -10.92
CA HIS A 4 8.41 5.39 -10.57
C HIS A 4 8.15 5.24 -9.06
N PRO A 5 7.12 4.47 -8.63
CA PRO A 5 6.81 4.26 -7.20
C PRO A 5 7.90 3.53 -6.39
N LYS A 6 9.04 3.18 -7.02
CA LYS A 6 10.22 2.62 -6.35
C LYS A 6 11.05 3.72 -5.66
N ASP A 7 10.93 4.96 -6.11
CA ASP A 7 11.67 6.11 -5.59
C ASP A 7 11.00 6.76 -4.36
N LEU A 8 9.80 6.28 -4.00
CA LEU A 8 9.11 6.71 -2.78
C LEU A 8 9.80 6.15 -1.53
N ALA A 9 9.96 7.00 -0.52
CA ALA A 9 10.39 6.56 0.80
C ALA A 9 9.32 5.63 1.41
N ILE A 10 9.74 4.48 1.95
CA ILE A 10 8.85 3.45 2.49
C ILE A 10 9.09 3.32 3.99
N ALA A 11 8.07 3.63 4.79
CA ALA A 11 8.11 3.49 6.24
C ALA A 11 8.16 2.01 6.66
N LYS A 12 7.38 1.17 5.98
CA LYS A 12 7.27 -0.26 6.30
C LYS A 12 6.91 -1.09 5.07
N THR A 13 7.53 -2.26 4.99
CA THR A 13 7.24 -3.28 3.97
C THR A 13 6.57 -4.48 4.63
N TYR A 14 5.51 -4.98 4.01
CA TYR A 14 4.79 -6.19 4.41
C TYR A 14 4.98 -7.27 3.35
N ASP A 15 5.60 -8.38 3.70
CA ASP A 15 5.66 -9.58 2.86
C ASP A 15 4.49 -10.49 3.21
N LEU A 16 3.48 -10.53 2.34
CA LEU A 16 2.20 -11.20 2.60
C LEU A 16 2.12 -12.51 1.84
N LYS A 17 1.87 -13.60 2.55
CA LYS A 17 1.75 -14.95 1.97
C LYS A 17 0.31 -15.46 1.97
N SER A 18 -0.61 -14.73 2.60
CA SER A 18 -2.00 -15.11 2.72
C SER A 18 -2.93 -13.90 2.82
N GLU A 19 -4.22 -14.14 2.57
CA GLU A 19 -5.26 -13.14 2.75
C GLU A 19 -5.43 -12.71 4.22
N LYS A 20 -5.17 -13.63 5.17
CA LYS A 20 -5.21 -13.32 6.61
C LYS A 20 -4.12 -12.33 7.02
N GLU A 21 -2.92 -12.51 6.47
CA GLU A 21 -1.82 -11.56 6.66
C GLU A 21 -2.16 -10.22 6.03
N ALA A 22 -2.84 -10.19 4.88
CA ALA A 22 -3.31 -8.95 4.27
C ALA A 22 -4.27 -8.17 5.16
N ILE A 23 -5.23 -8.84 5.81
CA ILE A 23 -6.14 -8.21 6.78
C ILE A 23 -5.35 -7.60 7.94
N SER A 24 -4.39 -8.35 8.50
CA SER A 24 -3.56 -7.88 9.62
C SER A 24 -2.70 -6.68 9.21
N ALA A 25 -2.13 -6.70 8.01
CA ALA A 25 -1.33 -5.61 7.48
C ALA A 25 -2.19 -4.35 7.22
N VAL A 26 -3.41 -4.51 6.74
CA VAL A 26 -4.36 -3.40 6.59
C VAL A 26 -4.66 -2.75 7.92
N GLU A 27 -4.97 -3.55 8.95
CA GLU A 27 -5.26 -3.02 10.29
C GLU A 27 -4.06 -2.23 10.84
N ASP A 28 -2.85 -2.76 10.68
CA ASP A 28 -1.61 -2.07 11.07
C ASP A 28 -1.41 -0.77 10.30
N MET A 29 -1.55 -0.77 8.97
CA MET A 29 -1.42 0.44 8.14
C MET A 29 -2.45 1.51 8.50
N VAL A 30 -3.71 1.12 8.74
CA VAL A 30 -4.79 2.03 9.17
C VAL A 30 -4.55 2.52 10.60
N ASN A 31 -3.89 1.74 11.45
CA ASN A 31 -3.50 2.16 12.79
C ASN A 31 -2.34 3.13 12.81
N LEU A 32 -1.36 2.89 11.95
CA LEU A 32 -0.22 3.76 11.78
C LEU A 32 -0.60 5.05 11.06
N GLY A 33 -1.63 5.03 10.22
CA GLY A 33 -2.10 6.19 9.47
C GLY A 33 -1.21 6.54 8.28
N PHE A 34 -1.75 7.38 7.38
CA PHE A 34 -1.10 7.78 6.13
C PHE A 34 -0.85 9.29 6.07
N LYS A 35 -1.77 10.10 6.57
CA LYS A 35 -1.72 11.56 6.51
C LYS A 35 -0.59 12.12 7.38
N GLY A 36 0.14 13.11 6.85
CA GLY A 36 1.25 13.75 7.56
C GLY A 36 2.52 12.90 7.69
N LYS A 37 2.55 11.69 7.10
CA LYS A 37 3.77 10.89 6.96
C LYS A 37 4.40 11.18 5.61
N LYS A 38 5.71 11.40 5.57
CA LYS A 38 6.45 11.61 4.31
C LYS A 38 6.79 10.31 3.57
N GLU A 39 6.31 9.18 4.08
CA GLU A 39 6.67 7.85 3.65
C GLU A 39 5.41 7.03 3.37
N GLY A 40 5.49 6.15 2.37
CA GLY A 40 4.44 5.19 2.04
C GLY A 40 4.63 3.84 2.71
N TYR A 41 3.71 2.92 2.41
CA TYR A 41 3.81 1.50 2.76
C TYR A 41 3.98 0.67 1.50
N LYS A 42 4.75 -0.40 1.61
CA LYS A 42 4.93 -1.36 0.52
C LYS A 42 4.37 -2.72 0.94
N VAL A 43 3.60 -3.34 0.05
CA VAL A 43 3.12 -4.71 0.20
C VAL A 43 3.76 -5.54 -0.89
N LEU A 44 4.45 -6.60 -0.50
CA LEU A 44 4.89 -7.67 -1.39
C LEU A 44 3.87 -8.79 -1.34
N MET A 45 3.49 -9.29 -2.50
CA MET A 45 2.53 -10.39 -2.64
C MET A 45 3.09 -11.42 -3.63
N PRO A 46 2.82 -12.72 -3.43
CA PRO A 46 3.40 -13.76 -4.26
C PRO A 46 2.80 -13.67 -5.66
N LYS A 47 3.57 -13.98 -6.71
CA LYS A 47 3.10 -13.95 -8.10
C LYS A 47 2.07 -15.02 -8.47
N GLU A 48 1.56 -15.78 -7.50
CA GLU A 48 0.42 -16.65 -7.72
C GLU A 48 -0.83 -15.81 -8.05
N SER A 49 -1.27 -15.86 -9.32
CA SER A 49 -2.28 -14.96 -9.90
C SER A 49 -3.55 -14.78 -9.05
N LYS A 50 -4.10 -15.87 -8.49
CA LYS A 50 -5.33 -15.80 -7.67
C LYS A 50 -5.06 -15.18 -6.30
N LEU A 51 -3.96 -15.57 -5.67
CA LEU A 51 -3.58 -15.07 -4.35
C LEU A 51 -3.18 -13.59 -4.41
N ALA A 52 -2.37 -13.19 -5.39
CA ALA A 52 -1.98 -11.80 -5.63
C ALA A 52 -3.21 -10.89 -5.77
N LYS A 53 -4.19 -11.30 -6.59
CA LYS A 53 -5.44 -10.54 -6.78
C LYS A 53 -6.25 -10.40 -5.49
N ARG A 54 -6.37 -11.47 -4.70
CA ARG A 54 -7.06 -11.43 -3.40
C ARG A 54 -6.35 -10.51 -2.42
N ILE A 55 -5.04 -10.67 -2.25
CA ILE A 55 -4.23 -9.82 -1.38
C ILE A 55 -4.35 -8.35 -1.80
N GLY A 56 -4.16 -8.06 -3.10
CA GLY A 56 -4.27 -6.71 -3.61
C GLY A 56 -5.64 -6.07 -3.35
N TYR A 57 -6.73 -6.80 -3.63
CA TYR A 57 -8.09 -6.33 -3.35
C TYR A 57 -8.34 -6.09 -1.87
N THR A 58 -7.90 -7.01 -1.01
CA THR A 58 -8.01 -6.90 0.46
C THR A 58 -7.27 -5.67 0.97
N VAL A 59 -6.05 -5.43 0.46
CA VAL A 59 -5.25 -4.27 0.84
C VAL A 59 -5.92 -2.96 0.44
N THR A 60 -6.26 -2.78 -0.84
CA THR A 60 -6.80 -1.49 -1.33
C THR A 60 -8.17 -1.18 -0.73
N THR A 61 -9.05 -2.18 -0.65
CA THR A 61 -10.41 -2.02 -0.11
C THR A 61 -10.37 -1.86 1.40
N GLY A 62 -9.53 -2.65 2.07
CA GLY A 62 -9.35 -2.65 3.51
C GLY A 62 -8.83 -1.31 4.03
N ILE A 63 -7.83 -0.73 3.38
CA ILE A 63 -7.29 0.59 3.75
C ILE A 63 -8.36 1.67 3.60
N THR A 64 -9.03 1.72 2.45
CA THR A 64 -10.11 2.71 2.20
C THR A 64 -11.23 2.61 3.24
N THR A 65 -11.63 1.38 3.57
CA THR A 65 -12.69 1.12 4.56
C THR A 65 -12.23 1.47 5.98
N GLY A 66 -11.01 1.08 6.35
CA GLY A 66 -10.46 1.30 7.67
C GLY A 66 -10.25 2.78 7.98
N LEU A 67 -9.67 3.54 7.04
CA LEU A 67 -9.51 5.00 7.17
C LEU A 67 -10.88 5.69 7.27
N GLY A 68 -11.86 5.25 6.49
CA GLY A 68 -13.24 5.75 6.56
C GLY A 68 -13.89 5.53 7.93
N ARG A 69 -13.70 4.36 8.55
CA ARG A 69 -14.19 4.07 9.91
C ARG A 69 -13.54 4.97 10.96
N LYS A 70 -12.28 5.34 10.77
CA LYS A 70 -11.55 6.27 11.65
C LYS A 70 -11.84 7.75 11.39
N LYS A 71 -12.65 8.07 10.36
CA LYS A 71 -12.84 9.45 9.86
C LYS A 71 -11.52 10.12 9.45
N GLU A 72 -10.55 9.31 9.02
CA GLU A 72 -9.30 9.78 8.45
C GLU A 72 -9.45 10.08 6.95
N ASP A 73 -8.49 10.81 6.42
CA ASP A 73 -8.41 11.12 5.00
C ASP A 73 -8.14 9.84 4.19
N ARG A 74 -8.82 9.73 3.04
CA ARG A 74 -8.82 8.52 2.20
C ARG A 74 -8.16 8.77 0.84
N ASP A 75 -7.54 9.92 0.62
CA ASP A 75 -6.83 10.22 -0.62
C ASP A 75 -5.49 9.48 -0.68
N ILE A 76 -5.58 8.15 -0.80
CA ILE A 76 -4.47 7.23 -0.93
C ILE A 76 -4.23 6.94 -2.39
N LYS A 77 -3.00 7.17 -2.85
CA LYS A 77 -2.53 6.72 -4.16
C LYS A 77 -1.79 5.41 -4.00
N TYR A 78 -1.95 4.56 -5.00
CA TYR A 78 -1.22 3.30 -5.04
C TYR A 78 -0.85 2.91 -6.46
N TRP A 79 0.22 2.13 -6.54
CA TRP A 79 0.71 1.55 -7.78
C TRP A 79 1.08 0.10 -7.56
N THR A 80 0.74 -0.73 -8.53
CA THR A 80 1.11 -2.14 -8.54
C THR A 80 2.13 -2.38 -9.64
N TYR A 81 3.23 -3.06 -9.34
CA TYR A 81 4.28 -3.36 -10.32
C TYR A 81 4.97 -4.70 -10.04
N HIS A 82 5.69 -5.22 -11.02
CA HIS A 82 6.53 -6.41 -10.85
C HIS A 82 7.77 -6.05 -10.02
N HIS A 83 7.88 -6.61 -8.82
CA HIS A 83 8.97 -6.25 -7.89
C HIS A 83 10.25 -7.02 -8.22
N ASP A 84 10.14 -8.35 -8.21
CA ASP A 84 11.18 -9.33 -8.50
C ASP A 84 10.54 -10.53 -9.22
N ASP A 85 11.23 -11.67 -9.31
CA ASP A 85 10.74 -12.86 -10.00
C ASP A 85 9.58 -13.56 -9.26
N GLU A 86 9.49 -13.42 -7.95
CA GLU A 86 8.56 -14.13 -7.07
C GLU A 86 7.40 -13.25 -6.56
N HIS A 87 7.56 -11.92 -6.60
CA HIS A 87 6.64 -10.98 -5.99
C HIS A 87 6.14 -9.89 -6.94
N PHE A 88 4.86 -9.56 -6.79
CA PHE A 88 4.35 -8.24 -7.14
C PHE A 88 4.48 -7.32 -5.92
N ALA A 89 4.63 -6.02 -6.17
CA ALA A 89 4.57 -5.00 -5.14
C ALA A 89 3.38 -4.07 -5.35
N ILE A 90 2.74 -3.67 -4.24
CA ILE A 90 1.86 -2.51 -4.17
C ILE A 90 2.52 -1.48 -3.28
N VAL A 91 2.69 -0.26 -3.75
CA VAL A 91 3.11 0.87 -2.92
C VAL A 91 1.90 1.75 -2.69
N LEU A 92 1.65 2.14 -1.43
CA LEU A 92 0.53 2.98 -1.01
C LEU A 92 1.06 4.21 -0.28
N ILE A 93 0.59 5.39 -0.66
CA ILE A 93 1.02 6.66 -0.08
C ILE A 93 -0.12 7.65 -0.05
N HIS A 94 -0.14 8.56 0.92
CA HIS A 94 -1.10 9.65 0.92
C HIS A 94 -0.75 10.68 -0.16
N ARG A 95 -1.76 11.32 -0.74
CA ARG A 95 -1.56 12.27 -1.86
C ARG A 95 -0.84 13.56 -1.46
N ASP A 96 -0.96 13.99 -0.21
CA ASP A 96 -0.23 15.17 0.31
C ASP A 96 1.29 15.01 0.11
N VAL A 97 1.82 13.81 0.36
CA VAL A 97 3.25 13.50 0.19
C VAL A 97 3.70 13.66 -1.26
N LEU A 98 2.89 13.22 -2.21
CA LEU A 98 3.22 13.38 -3.63
C LEU A 98 3.29 14.85 -4.02
N THR A 99 2.36 15.64 -3.48
CA THR A 99 2.32 17.09 -3.70
C THR A 99 3.56 17.77 -3.08
N GLU A 100 3.99 17.35 -1.89
CA GLU A 100 5.23 17.83 -1.25
C GLU A 100 6.49 17.45 -2.05
N LEU A 101 6.49 16.29 -2.69
CA LEU A 101 7.58 15.81 -3.54
C LEU A 101 7.58 16.46 -4.95
N GLY A 102 6.60 17.31 -5.26
CA GLY A 102 6.50 18.03 -6.53
C GLY A 102 5.92 17.22 -7.69
N PHE A 103 5.14 16.18 -7.38
CA PHE A 103 4.44 15.32 -8.35
C PHE A 103 2.93 15.59 -8.42
#